data_AF-A0A9E6BZB4-F1
#
_entry.id   AF-A0A9E6BZB4-F1
#
_cell.length_a   1.000
_cell.length_b   1.000
_cell.length_c   1.000
_cell.angle_alpha   90.00
_cell.angle_beta   90.00
_cell.angle_gamma   90.00
#
_symmetry.space_group_name_H-M   'P 1'
#
loop_
_entity.id
_entity.type
_entity.pdbx_description
1 polymer ?
#
loop_
_entity_poly.entity_id
_entity_poly.type
_entity_poly.pdbx_seq_one_letter_code
_entity_poly.pdbx_strand_id
1 'polypeptide(L)' 'MNRRDLRRCAEAEGIRETAYSLEGGLPPETYVLALEEGGWSVYYSERGSRVDERHFDTEDEACSDLLLRLVEDPTTRERR' A
#
# COMPACT_ATOMS: atom_id res chain seq x y z
N MET A 1 -10.56 -8.54 1.00
CA MET A 1 -10.17 -7.30 1.68
C MET A 1 -10.59 -6.11 0.84
N ASN A 2 -11.04 -5.03 1.45
CA ASN A 2 -11.17 -3.73 0.75
C ASN A 2 -10.28 -2.69 1.44
N ARG A 3 -10.21 -1.48 0.90
CA ARG A 3 -9.42 -0.38 1.48
C ARG A 3 -9.73 -0.09 2.96
N ARG A 4 -10.98 -0.28 3.40
CA ARG A 4 -11.37 -0.08 4.81
C ARG A 4 -10.83 -1.20 5.70
N ASP A 5 -10.88 -2.43 5.22
CA ASP A 5 -10.34 -3.58 5.96
C ASP A 5 -8.82 -3.49 6.05
N LEU A 6 -8.14 -3.10 4.96
CA LEU A 6 -6.69 -2.86 4.95
C LEU A 6 -6.28 -1.84 6.01
N ARG A 7 -6.98 -0.70 6.06
CA ARG A 7 -6.70 0.35 7.05
C ARG A 7 -6.83 -0.17 8.48
N ARG A 8 -7.85 -0.99 8.77
CA ARG A 8 -8.00 -1.62 10.10
C ARG A 8 -6.89 -2.61 10.42
N CYS A 9 -6.50 -3.44 9.45
CA CYS A 9 -5.40 -4.38 9.63
C CYS A 9 -4.07 -3.64 9.85
N ALA A 10 -3.80 -2.60 9.07
CA ALA A 10 -2.60 -1.78 9.21
C ALA A 10 -2.53 -1.10 10.58
N GLU A 11 -3.65 -0.54 11.05
CA GLU A 11 -3.74 0.05 12.39
C GLU A 11 -3.52 -1.00 13.49
N ALA A 12 -4.10 -2.18 13.36
CA ALA A 12 -3.91 -3.28 14.32
C ALA A 12 -2.46 -3.79 14.38
N GLU A 13 -1.73 -3.72 13.26
CA GLU A 13 -0.31 -4.07 13.17
C GLU A 13 0.65 -2.94 13.59
N GLY A 14 0.11 -1.74 13.89
CA GLY A 14 0.91 -0.56 14.25
C GLY A 14 1.68 0.06 13.07
N ILE A 15 1.16 -0.12 11.85
CA ILE A 15 1.69 0.50 10.63
C ILE A 15 1.24 1.97 10.60
N ARG A 16 2.19 2.88 10.32
CA ARG A 16 1.88 4.32 10.26
C ARG A 16 1.05 4.63 9.01
N GLU A 17 0.09 5.53 9.15
CA GLU A 17 -0.75 5.96 8.03
C GLU A 17 0.05 6.61 6.90
N THR A 18 1.22 7.19 7.19
CA THR A 18 2.11 7.77 6.18
C THR A 18 2.91 6.74 5.40
N ALA A 19 2.93 5.47 5.83
CA ALA A 19 3.65 4.40 5.13
C ALA A 19 2.89 3.90 3.91
N TYR A 20 1.60 4.20 3.78
CA TYR A 20 0.79 3.79 2.64
C TYR A 20 -0.20 4.86 2.16
N SER A 21 -0.58 4.80 0.89
CA SER A 21 -1.62 5.63 0.27
C SER A 21 -2.61 4.76 -0.49
N LEU A 22 -3.91 5.03 -0.32
CA LEU A 22 -5.01 4.32 -1.02
C LEU A 22 -5.70 5.20 -2.08
N GLU A 23 -5.17 6.40 -2.31
CA GLU A 23 -5.69 7.41 -3.23
C GLU A 23 -4.84 7.49 -4.52
N GLY A 24 -3.81 6.66 -4.65
CA GLY A 24 -2.82 6.76 -5.71
C GLY A 24 -1.78 7.85 -5.45
N GLY A 25 -1.08 8.27 -6.52
CA GLY A 25 -0.09 9.34 -6.50
C GLY A 25 1.36 8.86 -6.40
N LEU A 26 2.28 9.79 -6.14
CA LEU A 26 3.72 9.53 -6.00
C LEU A 26 4.30 10.16 -4.71
N PRO A 27 3.71 9.89 -3.53
CA PRO A 27 4.30 10.32 -2.27
C PRO A 27 5.67 9.63 -2.05
N PRO A 28 6.69 10.34 -1.54
CA PRO A 28 7.99 9.73 -1.30
C PRO A 28 7.92 8.68 -0.18
N GLU A 29 8.65 7.58 -0.36
CA GLU A 29 8.87 6.52 0.63
C GLU A 29 7.56 5.91 1.16
N THR A 30 6.61 5.67 0.26
CA THR A 30 5.25 5.26 0.60
C THR A 30 4.79 4.14 -0.32
N TYR A 31 4.13 3.12 0.23
CA TYR A 31 3.44 2.10 -0.56
C TYR A 31 2.09 2.61 -1.05
N VAL A 32 1.82 2.54 -2.34
CA VAL A 32 0.66 3.16 -2.95
C VAL A 32 -0.19 2.10 -3.62
N LEU A 33 -1.49 2.16 -3.35
CA LEU A 33 -2.53 1.45 -4.08
C LEU A 33 -3.31 2.47 -4.91
N ALA A 34 -3.29 2.28 -6.21
CA ALA A 34 -3.94 3.14 -7.20
C ALA A 34 -4.98 2.33 -7.98
N LEU A 35 -6.13 2.95 -8.26
CA LEU A 35 -7.12 2.43 -9.20
C LEU A 35 -6.82 3.06 -10.58
N GLU A 36 -6.54 2.22 -11.57
CA GLU A 36 -6.23 2.62 -12.94
C GLU A 36 -7.26 2.02 -13.91
N GLU A 37 -7.28 2.45 -15.18
CA GLU A 37 -8.31 2.08 -16.17
C GLU A 37 -8.40 0.56 -16.45
N GLY A 38 -7.40 -0.22 -16.03
CA GLY A 38 -7.33 -1.67 -16.20
C GLY A 38 -7.42 -2.49 -14.91
N GLY A 39 -7.65 -1.86 -13.76
CA GLY A 39 -7.67 -2.55 -12.46
C GLY A 39 -6.91 -1.80 -11.39
N TRP A 40 -6.28 -2.54 -10.49
CA TRP A 40 -5.56 -2.00 -9.34
C TRP A 40 -4.06 -2.15 -9.51
N SER A 41 -3.31 -1.12 -9.12
CA SER A 41 -1.85 -1.10 -9.17
C SER A 41 -1.32 -0.86 -7.77
N VAL A 42 -0.42 -1.74 -7.30
CA VAL A 42 0.29 -1.61 -6.03
C VAL A 42 1.77 -1.41 -6.32
N TYR A 43 2.34 -0.32 -5.84
CA TYR A 43 3.73 0.02 -6.06
C TYR A 43 4.32 0.75 -4.85
N TYR A 44 5.63 0.68 -4.69
CA TYR A 44 6.35 1.55 -3.76
C TYR A 44 6.76 2.81 -4.49
N SER A 45 6.40 3.98 -3.96
CA SER A 45 6.80 5.25 -4.53
C SER A 45 8.05 5.77 -3.83
N GLU A 46 9.12 5.91 -4.60
CA GLU A 46 10.40 6.43 -4.11
C GLU A 46 10.87 7.55 -5.04
N ARG A 47 11.06 8.76 -4.48
CA ARG A 47 11.61 9.92 -5.19
C ARG A 47 10.89 10.24 -6.52
N GLY A 48 9.57 10.07 -6.55
CA GLY A 48 8.75 10.33 -7.74
C GLY A 48 8.74 9.20 -8.78
N SER A 49 9.33 8.05 -8.47
CA SER A 49 9.31 6.84 -9.30
C SER A 49 8.44 5.77 -8.66
N ARG A 50 7.83 4.91 -9.49
CA ARG A 50 7.17 3.68 -9.04
C ARG A 50 8.18 2.53 -9.08
N VAL A 51 8.27 1.78 -7.99
CA VAL A 51 9.17 0.64 -7.84
C VAL A 51 8.35 -0.58 -7.42
N ASP A 52 8.76 -1.76 -7.89
CA ASP A 52 8.11 -3.05 -7.57
C ASP A 52 6.59 -3.03 -7.83
N GLU A 53 6.19 -2.38 -8.93
CA GLU A 53 4.79 -2.25 -9.33
C GLU A 53 4.20 -3.62 -9.70
N ARG A 54 3.01 -3.90 -9.17
CA ARG A 54 2.20 -5.07 -9.49
C ARG A 54 0.78 -4.64 -9.81
N HIS A 55 0.19 -5.30 -10.79
CA HIS A 55 -1.18 -5.08 -11.21
C HIS A 55 -2.08 -6.24 -10.78
N PHE A 56 -3.31 -5.92 -10.42
CA PHE A 56 -4.32 -6.83 -9.92
C PHE A 56 -5.68 -6.51 -10.54
N ASP A 57 -6.48 -7.54 -10.81
CA ASP A 57 -7.82 -7.36 -11.37
C ASP A 57 -8.82 -6.88 -10.31
N THR A 58 -8.59 -7.20 -9.03
CA THR A 58 -9.54 -6.94 -7.95
C THR A 58 -8.96 -6.10 -6.81
N GLU A 59 -9.84 -5.35 -6.12
CA GLU A 59 -9.47 -4.57 -4.92
C GLU A 59 -8.96 -5.49 -3.80
N ASP A 60 -9.50 -6.71 -3.75
CA ASP A 60 -9.17 -7.75 -2.79
C ASP A 60 -7.70 -8.16 -2.85
N GLU A 61 -7.25 -8.53 -4.04
CA GLU A 61 -5.88 -8.98 -4.28
C GLU A 61 -4.89 -7.84 -4.04
N ALA A 62 -5.21 -6.64 -4.56
CA ALA A 62 -4.37 -5.45 -4.39
C ALA A 62 -4.22 -5.06 -2.91
N CYS A 63 -5.32 -5.04 -2.15
CA CYS A 63 -5.26 -4.74 -0.72
C CYS A 63 -4.47 -5.80 0.05
N SER A 64 -4.63 -7.07 -0.30
CA SER A 64 -3.93 -8.17 0.37
C SER A 64 -2.42 -8.13 0.11
N ASP A 65 -2.00 -7.87 -1.13
CA ASP A 65 -0.58 -7.69 -1.49
C ASP A 65 0.03 -6.45 -0.81
N LEU A 66 -0.68 -5.32 -0.80
CA LEU A 66 -0.23 -4.12 -0.12
C LEU A 66 -0.04 -4.35 1.39
N LEU A 67 -1.01 -4.98 2.07
CA LEU A 67 -0.91 -5.27 3.50
C LEU A 67 0.28 -6.21 3.79
N LEU A 68 0.47 -7.24 2.97
CA LEU A 68 1.59 -8.18 3.13
C LEU A 68 2.93 -7.43 3.10
N ARG A 69 3.14 -6.57 2.10
CA ARG A 69 4.37 -5.75 1.99
C ARG A 69 4.56 -4.84 3.19
N LEU A 70 3.50 -4.18 3.65
CA LEU A 70 3.57 -3.32 4.84
C LEU A 70 3.96 -4.09 6.09
N VAL A 71 3.40 -5.29 6.28
CA VAL A 71 3.71 -6.14 7.45
C VAL A 71 5.12 -6.71 7.36
N GLU A 72 5.57 -7.11 6.17
CA GLU A 72 6.94 -7.63 5.94
C GLU A 72 8.02 -6.55 6.10
N ASP A 73 7.70 -5.29 5.82
CA ASP A 73 8.61 -4.17 5.96
C ASP A 73 8.54 -3.55 7.37
N PRO A 74 9.53 -3.79 8.26
CA PRO A 74 9.52 -3.24 9.61
C PRO A 74 9.71 -1.72 9.65
N THR A 75 10.12 -1.08 8.54
CA THR A 75 10.29 0.37 8.47
C THR A 75 8.96 1.12 8.35
N THR A 76 7.86 0.41 8.07
CA THR A 76 6.50 0.96 7.99
C THR A 76 5.82 1.10 9.37
N ARG A 77 6.41 0.49 10.40
CA ARG A 77 5.86 0.49 11.76
C ARG A 77 6.40 1.65 12.57
N GLU A 78 5.61 2.20 13.48
CA GLU A 78 6.12 3.21 14.42
C GLU A 78 7.24 2.60 15.27
N ARG A 79 8.45 3.18 15.21
CA ARG A 79 9.52 2.80 16.13
C ARG A 79 9.16 3.39 17.49
N ARG A 80 8.65 2.53 18.38
CA ARG A 80 8.45 2.86 19.80
C ARG A 80 9.77 2.99 20.53
#